data_AF-A0A0A3XUW4-F1
#
_entry.id   AF-A0A0A3XUW4-F1
#
_cell.length_a   1.000
_cell.length_b   1.000
_cell.length_c   1.000
_cell.angle_alpha   90.00
_cell.angle_beta   90.00
_cell.angle_gamma   90.00
#
_symmetry.space_group_name_H-M   'P 1'
#
loop_
_entity.id
_entity.type
_entity.pdbx_description
1 polymer ?
#
loop_
_entity_poly.entity_id
_entity_poly.type
_entity_poly.pdbx_seq_one_letter_code
_entity_poly.pdbx_strand_id
1 'polypeptide(L)'
;MSNAYQELINSDPEWKRNYELIRTLGVESERGMAVLVGAELDRALELVLCAYLAPGKARTELFAGSSPPLGTFSGKINLCRALHLINEDECTALHTIRKIRNEFAHDPDASFANAQIRSWVDILRSNPEQDHKTRFELEAAGLIASLETTAVDQAHGRVYEESFNTWYRRGADRDAKPLKSKEEAAEAYRSKRSDKTAR
;
A
#
# COMPACT_ATOMS: atom_id res chain seq x y z
N MET A 1 -3.47 -7.88 -26.62
CA MET A 1 -3.31 -6.47 -26.18
C MET A 1 -2.54 -5.71 -27.24
N SER A 2 -2.92 -4.47 -27.56
CA SER A 2 -2.20 -3.64 -28.54
C SER A 2 -0.82 -3.20 -28.00
N ASN A 3 0.16 -2.98 -28.89
CA ASN A 3 1.51 -2.49 -28.53
C ASN A 3 1.46 -1.22 -27.68
N ALA A 4 0.49 -0.33 -27.93
CA ALA A 4 0.33 0.91 -27.17
C ALA A 4 0.02 0.68 -25.67
N TYR A 5 -0.73 -0.37 -25.33
CA TYR A 5 -1.03 -0.71 -23.93
C TYR A 5 0.21 -1.25 -23.21
N GLN A 6 1.03 -2.04 -23.90
CA GLN A 6 2.27 -2.57 -23.35
C GLN A 6 3.30 -1.46 -23.13
N GLU A 7 3.39 -0.47 -24.02
CA GLU A 7 4.24 0.71 -23.82
C GLU A 7 3.80 1.53 -22.61
N LEU A 8 2.49 1.74 -22.43
CA LEU A 8 1.93 2.46 -21.29
C LEU A 8 2.25 1.76 -19.97
N ILE A 9 2.01 0.45 -19.89
CA ILE A 9 2.32 -0.36 -18.70
C ILE A 9 3.83 -0.30 -18.37
N ASN A 10 4.69 -0.35 -19.39
CA ASN A 10 6.13 -0.32 -19.19
C ASN A 10 6.69 1.07 -18.84
N SER A 11 5.95 2.15 -19.10
CA SER A 11 6.40 3.52 -18.78
C SER A 11 6.36 3.86 -17.30
N ASP A 12 5.55 3.15 -16.51
CA ASP A 12 5.40 3.36 -15.08
C ASP A 12 5.73 2.05 -14.32
N PRO A 13 6.80 2.03 -13.50
CA PRO A 13 7.20 0.85 -12.75
C PRO A 13 6.12 0.29 -11.81
N GLU A 14 5.27 1.13 -11.24
CA GLU A 14 4.17 0.71 -10.36
C GLU A 14 3.05 0.06 -11.16
N TRP A 15 2.69 0.65 -12.31
CA TRP A 15 1.68 0.07 -13.19
C TRP A 15 2.13 -1.27 -13.76
N LYS A 16 3.41 -1.37 -14.15
CA LYS A 16 4.01 -2.64 -14.57
C LYS A 16 3.90 -3.70 -13.49
N ARG A 17 4.24 -3.33 -12.26
CA ARG A 17 4.18 -4.24 -11.11
C ARG A 17 2.76 -4.72 -10.84
N ASN A 18 1.78 -3.81 -10.80
CA ASN A 18 0.39 -4.14 -10.53
C ASN A 18 -0.22 -4.98 -11.64
N TYR A 19 0.13 -4.69 -12.90
CA TYR A 19 -0.25 -5.51 -14.05
C TYR A 19 0.32 -6.93 -13.96
N GLU A 20 1.62 -7.09 -13.67
CA GLU A 20 2.21 -8.42 -13.52
C GLU A 20 1.62 -9.18 -12.33
N LEU A 21 1.34 -8.49 -11.21
CA LEU A 21 0.67 -9.11 -10.06
C LEU A 21 -0.69 -9.69 -10.45
N ILE A 22 -1.58 -8.88 -11.04
CA ILE A 22 -2.92 -9.33 -11.45
C ILE A 22 -2.82 -10.50 -12.43
N ARG A 23 -1.92 -10.39 -13.40
CA ARG A 23 -1.68 -11.46 -14.38
C ARG A 23 -1.21 -12.76 -13.71
N THR A 24 -0.30 -12.67 -12.74
CA THR A 24 0.20 -13.83 -11.99
C THR A 24 -0.90 -14.45 -11.14
N LEU A 25 -1.70 -13.66 -10.43
CA LEU A 25 -2.81 -14.16 -9.60
C LEU A 25 -3.79 -15.04 -10.41
N GLY A 26 -4.14 -14.63 -11.62
CA GLY A 26 -5.08 -15.36 -12.47
C GLY A 26 -4.58 -16.73 -12.96
N VAL A 27 -3.26 -16.96 -13.02
CA VAL A 27 -2.66 -18.23 -13.49
C VAL A 27 -2.09 -19.10 -12.36
N GLU A 28 -2.02 -18.56 -11.15
CA GLU A 28 -1.51 -19.28 -9.98
C GLU A 28 -2.48 -20.36 -9.48
N SER A 29 -1.89 -21.35 -8.81
CA SER A 29 -2.65 -22.29 -7.98
C SER A 29 -3.39 -21.54 -6.87
N GLU A 30 -4.46 -22.11 -6.30
CA GLU A 30 -5.17 -21.47 -5.17
C GLU A 30 -4.23 -21.13 -4.01
N ARG A 31 -3.33 -22.07 -3.71
CA ARG A 31 -2.26 -21.89 -2.72
C ARG A 31 -1.27 -20.79 -3.12
N GLY A 32 -0.80 -20.81 -4.36
CA GLY A 32 0.13 -19.80 -4.90
C GLY A 32 -0.47 -18.39 -4.79
N MET A 33 -1.73 -18.24 -5.20
CA MET A 33 -2.49 -17.01 -5.10
C MET A 33 -2.60 -16.52 -3.65
N ALA A 34 -3.04 -17.38 -2.71
CA ALA A 34 -3.22 -16.99 -1.32
C ALA A 34 -1.89 -16.58 -0.64
N VAL A 35 -0.79 -17.29 -0.93
CA VAL A 35 0.54 -16.96 -0.39
C VAL A 35 1.06 -15.66 -1.00
N LEU A 36 0.93 -15.49 -2.31
CA LEU A 36 1.37 -14.28 -3.03
C LEU A 36 0.62 -13.04 -2.54
N VAL A 37 -0.72 -13.11 -2.47
CA VAL A 37 -1.57 -12.04 -1.94
C VAL A 37 -1.14 -11.65 -0.52
N GLY A 38 -0.91 -12.62 0.37
CA GLY A 38 -0.49 -12.30 1.73
C GLY A 38 0.87 -11.60 1.80
N ALA A 39 1.82 -12.00 0.95
CA ALA A 39 3.12 -11.32 0.87
C ALA A 39 2.98 -9.89 0.33
N GLU A 40 2.12 -9.69 -0.66
CA GLU A 40 1.88 -8.38 -1.27
C GLU A 40 1.18 -7.39 -0.33
N LEU A 41 0.16 -7.85 0.40
CA LEU A 41 -0.52 -7.03 1.41
C LEU A 41 0.42 -6.67 2.56
N ASP A 42 1.26 -7.61 3.02
CA ASP A 42 2.25 -7.33 4.07
C ASP A 42 3.28 -6.27 3.64
N ARG A 43 3.73 -6.35 2.38
CA ARG A 43 4.60 -5.34 1.76
C ARG A 43 3.89 -3.99 1.61
N ALA A 44 2.63 -3.97 1.16
CA ALA A 44 1.86 -2.74 0.98
C ALA A 44 1.63 -2.01 2.32
N LEU A 45 1.34 -2.75 3.40
CA LEU A 45 1.26 -2.17 4.75
C LEU A 45 2.60 -1.58 5.21
N GLU A 46 3.70 -2.25 4.92
CA GLU A 46 5.04 -1.72 5.21
C GLU A 46 5.31 -0.42 4.45
N LEU A 47 4.88 -0.31 3.18
CA LEU A 47 4.96 0.93 2.42
C LEU A 47 4.16 2.05 3.07
N VAL A 48 2.91 1.79 3.47
CA VAL A 48 2.05 2.76 4.18
C VAL A 48 2.75 3.27 5.43
N LEU A 49 3.27 2.35 6.26
CA LEU A 49 3.97 2.72 7.49
C LEU A 49 5.29 3.46 7.21
N CYS A 50 6.04 3.05 6.19
CA CYS A 50 7.27 3.74 5.78
C CYS A 50 7.00 5.15 5.26
N ALA A 51 5.85 5.34 4.60
CA ALA A 51 5.31 6.60 4.08
C ALA A 51 4.63 7.45 5.15
N TYR A 52 4.28 6.89 6.32
CA TYR A 52 3.81 7.65 7.50
C TYR A 52 4.89 7.97 8.57
N LEU A 53 5.76 7.02 8.93
CA LEU A 53 6.82 7.17 9.96
C LEU A 53 8.08 7.93 9.49
N ALA A 54 8.57 8.87 10.31
CA ALA A 54 9.76 9.68 10.05
C ALA A 54 10.97 8.87 9.49
N PRO A 55 11.65 9.34 8.44
CA PRO A 55 12.75 8.59 7.84
C PRO A 55 13.95 8.57 8.79
N GLY A 56 14.70 7.46 8.76
CA GLY A 56 15.94 7.33 9.53
C GLY A 56 16.13 5.94 10.10
N LYS A 57 17.22 5.78 10.86
CA LYS A 57 17.62 4.49 11.44
C LYS A 57 16.53 3.87 12.32
N ALA A 58 15.88 4.69 13.16
CA ALA A 58 14.80 4.22 14.04
C ALA A 58 13.65 3.56 13.25
N ARG A 59 13.24 4.15 12.11
CA ARG A 59 12.23 3.55 11.23
C ARG A 59 12.72 2.22 10.64
N THR A 60 13.95 2.18 10.12
CA THR A 60 14.50 0.96 9.53
C THR A 60 14.56 -0.19 10.54
N GLU A 61 14.93 0.09 11.78
CA GLU A 61 14.98 -0.90 12.87
C GLU A 61 13.60 -1.44 13.29
N LEU A 62 12.50 -0.77 12.92
CA LEU A 62 11.17 -1.31 13.16
C LEU A 62 10.86 -2.51 12.27
N PHE A 63 11.43 -2.57 11.07
CA PHE A 63 11.15 -3.61 10.07
C PHE A 63 12.30 -4.61 9.89
N ALA A 64 13.54 -4.21 10.21
CA ALA A 64 14.73 -5.03 10.02
C ALA A 64 15.30 -5.57 11.34
N GLY A 65 15.89 -6.76 11.29
CA GLY A 65 16.52 -7.43 12.44
C GLY A 65 16.01 -8.85 12.65
N SER A 66 16.53 -9.55 13.66
CA SER A 66 16.12 -10.94 13.95
C SER A 66 14.72 -11.06 14.54
N SER A 67 14.21 -10.01 15.19
CA SER A 67 12.86 -9.94 15.74
C SER A 67 12.40 -8.48 15.69
N PRO A 68 12.08 -7.97 14.49
CA PRO A 68 11.72 -6.57 14.34
C PRO A 68 10.35 -6.30 15.00
N PRO A 69 10.16 -5.15 15.67
CA PRO A 69 8.87 -4.77 16.26
C PRO A 69 7.68 -4.85 15.30
N LEU A 70 7.89 -4.51 14.02
CA LEU A 70 6.90 -4.57 12.95
C LEU A 70 7.21 -5.68 11.93
N GLY A 71 7.86 -6.76 12.37
CA GLY A 71 8.23 -7.89 11.52
C GLY A 71 7.09 -8.85 11.16
N THR A 72 5.91 -8.69 11.76
CA THR A 72 4.77 -9.59 11.52
C THR A 72 3.66 -8.90 10.75
N PHE A 73 3.02 -9.65 9.85
CA PHE A 73 1.86 -9.16 9.08
C PHE A 73 0.74 -8.64 9.99
N SER A 74 0.41 -9.35 11.07
CA SER A 74 -0.58 -8.89 12.05
C SER A 74 -0.16 -7.60 12.77
N GLY A 75 1.12 -7.46 13.11
CA GLY A 75 1.65 -6.26 13.76
C GLY A 75 1.49 -5.01 12.89
N LYS A 76 1.79 -5.14 11.59
CA LYS A 76 1.61 -4.04 10.62
C LYS A 76 0.12 -3.68 10.45
N ILE A 77 -0.77 -4.66 10.32
CA ILE A 77 -2.24 -4.42 10.25
C ILE A 77 -2.70 -3.61 11.47
N ASN A 78 -2.36 -4.09 12.68
CA ASN A 78 -2.77 -3.46 13.92
C ASN A 78 -2.25 -2.03 14.05
N LEU A 79 -1.00 -1.78 13.67
CA LEU A 79 -0.42 -0.44 13.73
C LEU A 79 -1.08 0.50 12.72
N CYS A 80 -1.28 0.06 11.47
CA CYS A 80 -2.01 0.86 10.49
C CYS A 80 -3.41 1.23 10.99
N ARG A 81 -4.12 0.28 11.60
CA ARG A 81 -5.45 0.52 12.18
C ARG A 81 -5.41 1.52 13.35
N ALA A 82 -4.45 1.37 14.26
CA ALA A 82 -4.27 2.27 15.40
C ALA A 82 -3.94 3.71 14.98
N LEU A 83 -3.19 3.86 13.88
CA LEU A 83 -2.83 5.14 13.29
C LEU A 83 -3.92 5.72 12.37
N HIS A 84 -5.07 5.04 12.21
CA HIS A 84 -6.14 5.41 11.29
C HIS A 84 -5.68 5.55 9.82
N LEU A 85 -4.68 4.75 9.42
CA LEU A 85 -4.23 4.65 8.03
C LEU A 85 -5.08 3.67 7.22
N ILE A 86 -5.84 2.82 7.90
CA ILE A 86 -6.87 1.95 7.34
C ILE A 86 -8.12 2.04 8.20
N ASN A 87 -9.27 1.79 7.59
CA ASN A 87 -10.55 1.75 8.29
C ASN A 87 -10.82 0.37 8.93
N GLU A 88 -11.95 0.23 9.64
CA GLU A 88 -12.31 -1.00 10.34
C GLU A 88 -12.62 -2.17 9.38
N ASP A 89 -13.26 -1.88 8.25
CA ASP A 89 -13.59 -2.88 7.24
C ASP A 89 -12.32 -3.44 6.59
N GLU A 90 -11.37 -2.57 6.22
CA GLU A 90 -10.06 -2.93 5.69
C GLU A 90 -9.25 -3.76 6.69
N CYS A 91 -9.25 -3.36 7.97
CA CYS A 91 -8.58 -4.11 9.03
C CYS A 91 -9.16 -5.54 9.16
N THR A 92 -10.49 -5.64 9.15
CA THR A 92 -11.21 -6.92 9.21
C THR A 92 -10.88 -7.80 8.01
N ALA A 93 -10.90 -7.22 6.80
CA ALA A 93 -10.58 -7.93 5.57
C ALA A 93 -9.11 -8.41 5.55
N LEU A 94 -8.16 -7.56 5.94
CA LEU A 94 -6.74 -7.90 6.03
C LEU A 94 -6.48 -9.04 7.02
N HIS A 95 -7.11 -9.02 8.19
CA HIS A 95 -7.01 -10.13 9.14
C HIS A 95 -7.67 -11.41 8.65
N THR A 96 -8.75 -11.30 7.89
CA THR A 96 -9.42 -12.45 7.27
C THR A 96 -8.55 -13.07 6.19
N ILE A 97 -7.96 -12.27 5.30
CA ILE A 97 -6.99 -12.71 4.30
C ILE A 97 -5.76 -13.34 4.95
N ARG A 98 -5.25 -12.76 6.05
CA ARG A 98 -4.15 -13.35 6.82
C ARG A 98 -4.48 -14.77 7.32
N LYS A 99 -5.71 -15.01 7.79
CA LYS A 99 -6.17 -16.35 8.22
C LYS A 99 -6.22 -17.30 7.03
N ILE A 100 -6.83 -16.89 5.92
CA ILE A 100 -6.91 -17.68 4.68
C ILE A 100 -5.50 -18.06 4.21
N ARG A 101 -4.59 -17.09 4.08
CA ARG A 101 -3.20 -17.33 3.66
C ARG A 101 -2.48 -18.32 4.59
N ASN A 102 -2.68 -18.19 5.90
CA ASN A 102 -2.05 -19.09 6.86
C ASN A 102 -2.57 -20.52 6.72
N GLU A 103 -3.86 -20.71 6.47
CA GLU A 103 -4.42 -22.03 6.15
C GLU A 103 -3.73 -22.64 4.93
N PHE A 104 -3.66 -21.91 3.81
CA PHE A 104 -2.96 -22.35 2.59
C PHE A 104 -1.44 -22.58 2.78
N ALA A 105 -0.82 -21.89 3.74
CA ALA A 105 0.60 -22.07 4.04
C ALA A 105 0.88 -23.34 4.85
N HIS A 106 -0.05 -23.73 5.73
CA HIS A 106 0.12 -24.85 6.65
C HIS A 106 -0.53 -26.15 6.17
N ASP A 107 -1.60 -26.07 5.38
CA ASP A 107 -2.30 -27.20 4.81
C ASP A 107 -2.09 -27.26 3.28
N PRO A 108 -1.35 -28.27 2.76
CA PRO A 108 -1.16 -28.45 1.33
C PRO A 108 -2.46 -28.75 0.55
N ASP A 109 -3.48 -29.28 1.22
CA ASP A 109 -4.76 -29.66 0.63
C ASP A 109 -5.83 -28.55 0.78
N ALA A 110 -5.45 -27.39 1.33
CA ALA A 110 -6.31 -26.24 1.45
C ALA A 110 -6.86 -25.80 0.08
N SER A 111 -8.16 -25.51 0.03
CA SER A 111 -8.84 -25.06 -1.17
C SER A 111 -9.94 -24.05 -0.86
N PHE A 112 -10.27 -23.17 -1.81
CA PHE A 112 -11.44 -22.29 -1.72
C PHE A 112 -12.78 -23.04 -1.71
N ALA A 113 -12.78 -24.35 -1.95
CA ALA A 113 -13.93 -25.22 -1.73
C ALA A 113 -14.16 -25.58 -0.24
N ASN A 114 -13.14 -25.44 0.62
CA ASN A 114 -13.24 -25.83 2.03
C ASN A 114 -14.24 -24.93 2.77
N ALA A 115 -15.16 -25.53 3.53
CA ALA A 115 -16.25 -24.82 4.20
C ALA A 115 -15.74 -23.68 5.12
N GLN A 116 -14.63 -23.91 5.82
CA GLN A 116 -13.99 -22.91 6.66
C GLN A 116 -13.48 -21.70 5.85
N ILE A 117 -12.75 -21.94 4.76
CA ILE A 117 -12.23 -20.87 3.89
C ILE A 117 -13.38 -20.10 3.24
N ARG A 118 -14.44 -20.79 2.81
CA ARG A 118 -15.66 -20.16 2.28
C ARG A 118 -16.28 -19.20 3.28
N SER A 119 -16.45 -19.64 4.53
CA SER A 119 -17.01 -18.80 5.60
C SER A 119 -16.19 -17.53 5.86
N TRP A 120 -14.88 -17.57 5.62
CA TRP A 120 -14.01 -16.39 5.73
C TRP A 120 -14.14 -15.47 4.52
N VAL A 121 -14.20 -16.01 3.31
CA VAL A 121 -14.43 -15.22 2.10
C VAL A 121 -15.82 -14.55 2.13
N ASP A 122 -16.80 -15.17 2.77
CA ASP A 122 -18.14 -14.58 2.96
C ASP A 122 -18.17 -13.31 3.79
N ILE A 123 -17.14 -13.08 4.62
CA ILE A 123 -16.97 -11.84 5.40
C ILE A 123 -16.45 -10.69 4.51
N LEU A 124 -15.76 -11.01 3.41
CA LEU A 124 -15.14 -10.03 2.52
C LEU A 124 -16.18 -9.30 1.67
N ARG A 125 -15.96 -8.00 1.40
CA ARG A 125 -16.88 -7.13 0.64
C ARG A 125 -16.83 -7.45 -0.85
N SER A 126 -17.47 -8.55 -1.24
CA SER A 126 -17.42 -9.08 -2.61
C SER A 126 -18.79 -9.47 -3.14
N ASN A 127 -18.95 -9.49 -4.48
CA ASN A 127 -20.20 -9.88 -5.12
C ASN A 127 -20.48 -11.38 -4.87
N PRO A 128 -21.61 -11.75 -4.23
CA PRO A 128 -21.93 -13.15 -3.90
C PRO A 128 -22.18 -14.04 -5.14
N GLU A 129 -22.39 -13.46 -6.32
CA GLU A 129 -22.58 -14.23 -7.57
C GLU A 129 -21.28 -14.87 -8.09
N GLN A 130 -20.12 -14.35 -7.67
CA GLN A 130 -18.82 -14.87 -8.05
C GLN A 130 -18.40 -16.04 -7.16
N ASP A 131 -17.56 -16.94 -7.67
CA ASP A 131 -17.00 -18.01 -6.86
C ASP A 131 -16.02 -17.45 -5.79
N HIS A 132 -15.73 -18.26 -4.77
CA HIS A 132 -14.97 -17.78 -3.60
C HIS A 132 -13.51 -17.46 -3.92
N LYS A 133 -12.91 -18.11 -4.93
CA LYS A 133 -11.56 -17.80 -5.39
C LYS A 133 -11.54 -16.41 -6.02
N THR A 134 -12.46 -16.16 -6.95
CA THR A 134 -12.61 -14.86 -7.62
C THR A 134 -12.93 -13.73 -6.64
N ARG A 135 -13.80 -13.99 -5.65
CA ARG A 135 -14.12 -13.03 -4.59
C ARG A 135 -12.91 -12.66 -3.75
N PHE A 136 -12.10 -13.65 -3.36
CA PHE A 136 -10.84 -13.43 -2.64
C PHE A 136 -9.85 -12.62 -3.47
N GLU A 137 -9.69 -12.96 -4.75
CA GLU A 137 -8.79 -12.27 -5.68
C GLU A 137 -9.15 -10.78 -5.83
N LEU A 138 -10.43 -10.48 -6.07
CA LEU A 138 -10.92 -9.12 -6.27
C LEU A 138 -10.76 -8.26 -5.00
N GLU A 139 -11.12 -8.81 -3.83
CA GLU A 139 -10.95 -8.11 -2.56
C GLU A 139 -9.47 -7.82 -2.28
N ALA A 140 -8.60 -8.82 -2.49
CA ALA A 140 -7.17 -8.68 -2.29
C ALA A 140 -6.57 -7.61 -3.19
N ALA A 141 -6.90 -7.62 -4.49
CA ALA A 141 -6.44 -6.61 -5.44
C ALA A 141 -6.93 -5.20 -5.05
N GLY A 142 -8.19 -5.09 -4.62
CA GLY A 142 -8.76 -3.82 -4.13
C GLY A 142 -8.02 -3.27 -2.91
N LEU A 143 -7.73 -4.13 -1.93
CA LEU A 143 -6.98 -3.74 -0.73
C LEU A 143 -5.54 -3.33 -1.06
N ILE A 144 -4.86 -4.04 -1.96
CA ILE A 144 -3.50 -3.66 -2.40
C ILE A 144 -3.52 -2.26 -3.01
N ALA A 145 -4.47 -1.99 -3.92
CA ALA A 145 -4.62 -0.68 -4.54
C ALA A 145 -4.96 0.43 -3.51
N SER A 146 -5.83 0.14 -2.53
CA SER A 146 -6.18 1.07 -1.44
C SER A 146 -4.96 1.43 -0.59
N LEU A 147 -4.17 0.43 -0.20
CA LEU A 147 -2.96 0.61 0.60
C LEU A 147 -1.88 1.38 -0.18
N GLU A 148 -1.68 1.08 -1.46
CA GLU A 148 -0.72 1.81 -2.29
C GLU A 148 -1.13 3.29 -2.45
N THR A 149 -2.42 3.55 -2.69
CA THR A 149 -2.96 4.92 -2.72
C THR A 149 -2.71 5.64 -1.39
N THR A 150 -2.99 4.97 -0.27
CA THR A 150 -2.74 5.50 1.07
C THR A 150 -1.25 5.82 1.27
N ALA A 151 -0.35 4.95 0.84
CA ALA A 151 1.09 5.19 0.94
C ALA A 151 1.52 6.42 0.13
N VAL A 152 1.01 6.58 -1.09
CA VAL A 152 1.25 7.76 -1.93
C VAL A 152 0.75 9.03 -1.25
N ASP A 153 -0.45 9.00 -0.68
CA ASP A 153 -1.03 10.15 0.03
C ASP A 153 -0.20 10.56 1.24
N GLN A 154 0.27 9.61 2.04
CA GLN A 154 1.15 9.89 3.19
C GLN A 154 2.51 10.44 2.73
N ALA A 155 3.08 9.89 1.67
CA ALA A 155 4.34 10.37 1.11
C ALA A 155 4.20 11.83 0.60
N HIS A 156 3.12 12.14 -0.12
CA HIS A 156 2.82 13.49 -0.56
C HIS A 156 2.64 14.45 0.61
N GLY A 157 1.86 14.07 1.63
CA GLY A 157 1.65 14.88 2.84
C GLY A 157 2.97 15.31 3.49
N ARG A 158 3.94 14.40 3.57
CA ARG A 158 5.26 14.74 4.12
C ARG A 158 6.08 15.68 3.27
N VAL A 159 6.07 15.54 1.94
CA VAL A 159 6.81 16.47 1.08
C VAL A 159 6.33 17.91 1.31
N TYR A 160 5.02 18.10 1.53
CA TYR A 160 4.47 19.40 1.94
C TYR A 160 4.96 19.83 3.33
N GLU A 161 4.88 18.97 4.35
CA GLU A 161 5.34 19.29 5.71
C GLU A 161 6.84 19.56 5.80
N GLU A 162 7.68 18.79 5.11
CA GLU A 162 9.13 18.98 5.09
C GLU A 162 9.51 20.26 4.34
N SER A 163 8.82 20.58 3.25
CA SER A 163 8.98 21.86 2.55
C SER A 163 8.58 23.04 3.45
N PHE A 164 7.48 22.90 4.18
CA PHE A 164 6.99 23.89 5.14
C PHE A 164 7.92 24.06 6.34
N ASN A 165 8.34 22.97 6.97
CA ASN A 165 9.23 22.96 8.13
C ASN A 165 10.66 23.40 7.78
N THR A 166 11.17 23.06 6.59
CA THR A 166 12.48 23.54 6.12
C THR A 166 12.47 25.05 5.93
N TRP A 167 11.35 25.61 5.45
CA TRP A 167 11.17 27.04 5.30
C TRP A 167 11.16 27.75 6.68
N TYR A 168 10.36 27.26 7.64
CA TYR A 168 10.26 27.84 8.97
C TYR A 168 11.53 27.67 9.82
N ARG A 169 12.19 26.50 9.77
CA ARG A 169 13.41 26.21 10.56
C ARG A 169 14.68 26.84 10.00
N ARG A 170 14.74 27.18 8.70
CA ARG A 170 15.92 27.85 8.10
C ARG A 170 15.91 29.38 8.26
N GLY A 171 14.93 29.96 8.94
CA GLY A 171 14.88 31.41 9.17
C GLY A 171 14.81 32.24 7.88
N ALA A 172 14.34 31.65 6.78
CA ALA A 172 14.15 32.34 5.52
C ALA A 172 12.79 33.03 5.54
N ASP A 173 12.77 34.20 6.18
CA ASP A 173 11.62 35.12 6.32
C ASP A 173 10.62 34.72 7.43
N ARG A 174 10.61 35.52 8.51
CA ARG A 174 9.70 35.35 9.65
C ARG A 174 8.26 35.77 9.32
N ASP A 175 8.06 36.50 8.23
CA ASP A 175 6.80 37.13 7.87
C ASP A 175 6.09 36.43 6.72
N ALA A 176 6.69 35.42 6.07
CA ALA A 176 6.00 34.79 4.95
C ALA A 176 4.80 33.96 5.42
N LYS A 177 3.71 34.17 4.70
CA LYS A 177 2.42 33.59 5.03
C LYS A 177 2.39 32.14 4.57
N PRO A 178 1.79 31.24 5.34
CA PRO A 178 1.60 29.85 4.93
C PRO A 178 0.84 29.82 3.59
N LEU A 179 1.34 29.00 2.66
CA LEU A 179 0.66 28.73 1.40
C LEU A 179 -0.65 28.02 1.71
N LYS A 180 -1.73 28.43 1.04
CA LYS A 180 -3.10 28.05 1.39
C LYS A 180 -3.53 26.74 0.76
N SER A 181 -2.77 26.21 -0.19
CA SER A 181 -3.12 24.99 -0.94
C SER A 181 -1.91 24.26 -1.54
N LYS A 182 -2.14 23.02 -1.95
CA LYS A 182 -1.16 22.17 -2.64
C LYS A 182 -0.76 22.74 -4.01
N GLU A 183 -1.72 23.30 -4.76
CA GLU A 183 -1.46 23.93 -6.06
C GLU A 183 -0.54 25.15 -5.95
N GLU A 184 -0.76 25.99 -4.94
CA GLU A 184 0.00 27.22 -4.69
C GLU A 184 1.49 26.92 -4.37
N ALA A 185 1.75 25.84 -3.62
CA ALA A 185 3.11 25.38 -3.35
C ALA A 185 3.82 24.82 -4.59
N ALA A 186 3.10 24.10 -5.45
CA ALA A 186 3.65 23.55 -6.69
C ALA A 186 4.00 24.64 -7.72
N GLU A 187 3.21 25.72 -7.80
CA GLU A 187 3.50 26.88 -8.64
C GLU A 187 4.70 27.69 -8.12
N ALA A 188 4.76 27.94 -6.81
CA ALA A 188 5.87 28.66 -6.18
C ALA A 188 7.21 27.93 -6.36
N TYR A 189 7.20 26.60 -6.38
CA TYR A 189 8.39 25.80 -6.66
C TYR A 189 8.81 25.87 -8.14
N ARG A 190 7.85 25.81 -9.07
CA ARG A 190 8.10 25.91 -10.51
C ARG A 190 8.68 27.26 -10.92
N SER A 191 8.13 28.37 -10.39
CA SER A 191 8.58 29.74 -10.71
C SER A 191 9.99 30.05 -10.22
N LYS A 192 10.43 29.48 -9.08
CA LYS A 192 11.79 29.67 -8.57
C LYS A 192 12.84 28.80 -9.26
N ARG A 193 12.42 27.71 -9.92
CA ARG A 193 13.34 26.85 -10.69
C ARG A 193 13.77 27.52 -12.00
N SER A 194 12.87 28.29 -12.64
CA SER A 194 13.21 29.09 -13.82
C SER A 194 14.19 30.22 -13.53
N ASP A 195 14.13 30.83 -12.34
CA ASP A 195 15.05 31.90 -11.91
C ASP A 195 16.48 31.42 -11.66
N LYS A 196 16.66 30.14 -11.27
CA LYS A 196 17.99 29.56 -11.03
C LYS A 196 18.68 29.08 -12.30
N THR A 197 17.95 28.83 -13.37
CA THR A 197 18.50 28.46 -14.69
C THR A 197 18.87 29.66 -15.56
N ALA A 198 18.58 30.88 -15.10
CA ALA A 198 18.88 32.13 -15.80
C ALA A 198 20.16 32.85 -15.28
N ARG A 199 21.00 32.17 -14.49
CA ARG A 199 22.28 32.67 -13.99
C ARG A 199 23.45 31.77 -14.39
#